data_AF-A0A813K3F9-F1
#
_entry.id   AF-A0A813K3F9-F1
#
_cell.length_a   1.000
_cell.length_b   1.000
_cell.length_c   1.000
_cell.angle_alpha   90.00
_cell.angle_beta   90.00
_cell.angle_gamma   90.00
#
_symmetry.space_group_name_H-M   'P 1'
#
loop_
_entity.id
_entity.type
_entity.pdbx_description
1 polymer ?
#
loop_
_entity_poly.entity_id
_entity_poly.type
_entity_poly.pdbx_seq_one_letter_code
_entity_poly.pdbx_strand_id
1 'polypeptide(L)'
;MRMKDESLSLAEVLTPALLFHFLPGVAVRKELSAAADLQHLPVVCACHGEPQEIGHVCSCCLAVYCSDDAAICQCCRTRFKRDRDPDRRLRDLGADALI
;
A
#
# COMPACT_ATOMS: atom_id res chain seq x y z
N MET A 1 34.58 -21.98 15.47
CA MET A 1 33.65 -20.98 16.06
C MET A 1 32.26 -21.60 16.06
N ARG A 2 31.92 -22.35 17.12
CA ARG A 2 30.64 -23.07 17.21
C ARG A 2 29.56 -22.08 17.63
N MET A 3 28.60 -21.81 16.75
CA MET A 3 27.34 -21.19 17.14
C MET A 3 26.60 -22.21 18.00
N LYS A 4 26.55 -21.98 19.31
CA LYS A 4 25.64 -22.71 20.18
C LYS A 4 24.24 -22.25 19.81
N ASP A 5 23.37 -23.20 19.48
CA ASP A 5 21.92 -23.01 19.49
C ASP A 5 21.51 -22.73 20.96
N GLU A 6 21.68 -21.48 21.38
CA GLU A 6 21.04 -20.94 22.57
C GLU A 6 19.71 -20.36 22.10
N SER A 7 18.63 -21.02 22.52
CA SER A 7 17.28 -20.47 22.39
C SER A 7 17.21 -19.22 23.27
N LEU A 8 17.47 -18.06 22.66
CA LEU A 8 17.36 -16.76 23.31
C LEU A 8 15.98 -16.64 23.94
N SER A 9 15.95 -16.30 25.22
CA SER A 9 14.71 -16.04 25.93
C SER A 9 14.02 -14.81 25.33
N LEU A 10 12.69 -14.78 25.44
CA LEU A 10 11.90 -13.64 24.97
C LEU A 10 12.41 -12.30 25.55
N ALA A 11 12.88 -12.31 26.81
CA ALA A 11 13.42 -11.14 27.48
C ALA A 11 14.71 -10.63 26.82
N GLU A 12 15.60 -11.52 26.42
CA GLU A 12 16.87 -11.16 25.76
C GLU A 12 16.65 -10.55 24.38
N VAL A 13 15.55 -10.90 23.69
CA VAL A 13 15.19 -10.34 22.39
C VAL A 13 14.40 -9.04 22.52
N LEU A 14 13.43 -8.96 23.44
CA LEU A 14 12.55 -7.80 23.56
C LEU A 14 13.24 -6.61 24.23
N THR A 15 14.11 -6.84 25.22
CA THR A 15 14.72 -5.75 26.00
C THR A 15 15.53 -4.79 25.11
N PRO A 16 16.41 -5.27 24.20
CA PRO A 16 17.07 -4.39 23.25
C PRO A 16 16.08 -3.65 22.33
N ALA A 17 15.08 -4.34 21.78
CA ALA A 17 14.10 -3.73 20.88
C ALA A 17 13.33 -2.58 21.56
N LEU A 18 12.92 -2.77 22.82
CA LEU A 18 12.24 -1.74 23.61
C LEU A 18 13.16 -0.54 23.90
N LEU A 19 14.42 -0.79 24.26
CA LEU A 19 15.41 0.25 24.54
C LEU A 19 15.76 1.08 23.30
N PHE A 20 15.93 0.44 22.13
CA PHE A 20 16.42 1.11 20.92
C PHE A 20 15.30 1.69 20.04
N HIS A 21 14.07 1.15 20.07
CA HIS A 21 12.98 1.68 19.25
C HIS A 21 11.97 2.54 20.03
N PHE A 22 11.75 2.28 21.33
CA PHE A 22 10.63 2.91 22.07
C PHE A 22 11.07 3.91 23.12
N LEU A 23 12.23 3.71 23.76
CA LEU A 23 12.77 4.63 24.76
C LEU A 23 13.49 5.90 24.25
N PRO A 24 14.09 5.97 23.05
CA PRO A 24 14.83 7.16 22.66
C PRO A 24 13.90 8.36 22.47
N GLY A 25 14.39 9.55 22.86
CA GLY A 25 13.74 10.81 22.53
C GLY A 25 13.68 11.02 21.01
N VAL A 26 12.69 11.79 20.54
CA VAL A 26 12.45 12.03 19.09
C VAL A 26 13.71 12.48 18.35
N ALA A 27 14.56 13.29 18.99
CA ALA A 27 15.83 13.76 18.43
C ALA A 27 16.82 12.64 18.09
N VAL A 28 16.87 11.56 18.88
CA VAL A 28 17.87 10.49 18.72
C VAL A 28 17.33 9.33 17.88
N ARG A 29 16.01 9.24 17.68
CA ARG A 29 15.37 8.16 16.91
C ARG A 29 15.87 8.07 15.47
N LYS A 30 16.20 9.20 14.83
CA LYS A 30 16.66 9.21 13.44
C LYS A 30 18.04 8.56 13.26
N GLU A 31 18.90 8.63 14.29
CA GLU A 31 20.24 8.03 14.24
C GLU A 31 20.25 6.58 14.73
N LEU A 32 19.36 6.22 15.65
CA LEU A 32 19.24 4.86 16.18
C LEU A 32 18.32 3.95 15.35
N SER A 33 17.40 4.52 14.57
CA SER A 33 16.55 3.74 13.68
C SER A 33 17.36 3.39 12.44
N ALA A 34 17.82 2.14 12.36
CA ALA A 34 18.10 1.52 11.08
C ALA A 34 16.77 1.39 10.33
N ALA A 35 16.30 2.48 9.73
CA ALA A 35 15.11 2.43 8.91
C ALA A 35 15.38 1.43 7.78
N ALA A 36 14.51 0.43 7.65
CA ALA A 36 14.46 -0.32 6.41
C ALA A 36 14.25 0.69 5.27
N ASP A 37 14.84 0.41 4.11
CA ASP A 37 14.67 1.24 2.93
C ASP A 37 13.22 1.14 2.43
N LEU A 38 12.32 1.86 3.08
CA LEU A 38 10.88 1.88 2.82
C LEU A 38 10.53 2.78 1.63
N GLN A 39 11.51 3.15 0.80
CA GLN A 39 11.32 4.05 -0.34
C GLN A 39 10.28 3.52 -1.35
N HIS A 40 10.08 2.19 -1.41
CA HIS A 40 9.16 1.57 -2.36
C HIS A 40 8.28 0.52 -1.69
N LEU A 41 7.17 0.96 -1.10
CA LEU A 41 6.09 0.06 -0.68
C LEU A 41 5.13 -0.14 -1.86
N PRO A 42 5.18 -1.28 -2.56
CA PRO A 42 4.27 -1.52 -3.67
C PRO A 42 2.85 -1.68 -3.14
N VAL A 43 1.87 -1.23 -3.92
CA VAL A 43 0.48 -1.49 -3.60
C VAL A 43 0.18 -2.95 -3.91
N VAL A 44 -0.44 -3.67 -2.98
CA VAL A 44 -0.81 -5.07 -3.19
C VAL A 44 -2.29 -5.14 -3.55
N CYS A 45 -2.62 -5.78 -4.66
CA CYS A 45 -4.00 -5.83 -5.13
C CYS A 45 -4.80 -6.90 -4.38
N ALA A 46 -6.03 -6.59 -3.97
CA ALA A 46 -6.90 -7.49 -3.21
C ALA A 46 -7.38 -8.70 -4.05
N CYS A 47 -7.24 -8.65 -5.37
CA CYS A 47 -7.66 -9.75 -6.26
C CYS A 47 -6.70 -10.94 -6.21
N HIS A 48 -5.39 -10.70 -6.21
CA HIS A 48 -4.37 -11.73 -6.37
C HIS A 48 -3.35 -11.75 -5.22
N GLY A 49 -3.28 -10.69 -4.40
CA GLY A 49 -2.27 -10.57 -3.35
C GLY A 49 -0.87 -10.23 -3.88
N GLU A 50 -0.78 -9.80 -5.14
CA GLU A 50 0.49 -9.49 -5.79
C GLU A 50 0.79 -7.97 -5.77
N PRO A 51 2.07 -7.57 -5.68
CA PRO A 51 2.48 -6.18 -5.77
C PRO A 51 2.19 -5.62 -7.18
N GLN A 52 1.72 -4.38 -7.23
CA GLN A 52 1.36 -3.65 -8.44
C GLN A 52 1.96 -2.24 -8.38
N GLU A 53 2.46 -1.79 -9.53
CA GLU A 53 2.92 -0.40 -9.70
C GLU A 53 1.75 0.57 -9.93
N ILE A 54 0.71 0.10 -10.64
CA ILE A 54 -0.52 0.85 -10.92
C ILE A 54 -1.71 -0.02 -10.51
N GLY A 55 -2.65 0.54 -9.76
CA GLY A 55 -3.85 -0.14 -9.32
C GLY A 55 -5.07 0.77 -9.40
N HIS A 56 -6.25 0.16 -9.52
CA HIS A 56 -7.53 0.84 -9.50
C HIS A 56 -8.13 0.79 -8.09
N VAL A 57 -8.82 1.85 -7.68
CA VAL A 57 -9.41 1.95 -6.33
C VAL A 57 -10.93 1.96 -6.42
N CYS A 58 -11.56 1.10 -5.64
CA CYS A 58 -13.01 1.06 -5.52
C CYS A 58 -13.55 2.30 -4.79
N SER A 59 -14.46 3.07 -5.40
CA SER A 59 -15.05 4.26 -4.77
C SER A 59 -15.95 3.97 -3.57
N CYS A 60 -16.38 2.72 -3.37
CA CYS A 60 -17.27 2.34 -2.28
C CYS A 60 -16.54 1.69 -1.10
N CYS A 61 -15.62 0.76 -1.35
CA CYS A 61 -14.94 0.00 -0.29
C CYS A 61 -13.43 0.25 -0.22
N LEU A 62 -12.90 1.15 -1.06
CA LEU A 62 -11.47 1.52 -1.11
C LEU A 62 -10.50 0.36 -1.37
N ALA A 63 -11.01 -0.81 -1.78
CA ALA A 63 -10.17 -1.93 -2.17
C ALA A 63 -9.39 -1.59 -3.44
N VAL A 64 -8.10 -1.93 -3.45
CA VAL A 64 -7.22 -1.78 -4.61
C VAL A 64 -7.20 -3.06 -5.44
N TYR A 65 -7.30 -2.95 -6.77
CA TYR A 65 -7.36 -4.09 -7.67
C TYR A 65 -6.54 -3.90 -8.95
N CYS A 66 -6.17 -5.03 -9.55
CA CYS A 66 -5.21 -5.10 -10.66
C CYS A 66 -5.78 -4.65 -12.03
N SER A 67 -7.06 -4.86 -12.34
CA SER A 67 -7.69 -4.38 -13.59
C SER A 67 -9.19 -4.10 -13.43
N ASP A 68 -9.72 -3.12 -14.16
CA ASP A 68 -11.15 -2.75 -14.16
C ASP A 68 -11.99 -3.45 -15.25
N ASP A 69 -11.52 -4.59 -15.76
CA ASP A 69 -12.11 -5.26 -16.94
C ASP A 69 -13.58 -5.64 -16.76
N ALA A 70 -14.01 -5.88 -15.53
CA ALA A 70 -15.40 -6.21 -15.21
C ALA A 70 -16.26 -4.97 -14.92
N ALA A 71 -15.68 -3.84 -14.51
CA ALA A 71 -16.37 -2.74 -13.83
C ALA A 71 -17.23 -3.24 -12.65
N ILE A 72 -16.75 -4.27 -11.96
CA ILE A 72 -17.36 -4.84 -10.77
C ILE A 72 -16.25 -5.04 -9.74
N CYS A 73 -16.40 -4.44 -8.57
CA CYS A 73 -15.46 -4.66 -7.48
C CYS A 73 -15.56 -6.10 -6.97
N GLN A 74 -14.45 -6.84 -6.91
CA GLN A 74 -14.43 -8.22 -6.40
C GLN A 74 -14.67 -8.29 -4.88
N CYS A 75 -14.37 -7.22 -4.14
CA CYS A 75 -14.55 -7.19 -2.67
C CYS A 75 -15.99 -6.87 -2.26
N CYS A 76 -16.58 -5.79 -2.80
CA CYS A 76 -17.91 -5.32 -2.40
C CYS A 76 -19.02 -5.57 -3.42
N ARG A 77 -18.71 -6.10 -4.61
CA ARG A 77 -19.65 -6.37 -5.71
C ARG A 77 -20.37 -5.13 -6.28
N THR A 78 -19.92 -3.93 -5.94
CA THR A 78 -20.39 -2.68 -6.57
C THR A 78 -20.08 -2.70 -8.05
N ARG A 79 -21.06 -2.31 -8.88
CA ARG A 79 -20.93 -2.17 -10.32
C ARG A 79 -20.65 -0.71 -10.68
N PHE A 80 -19.60 -0.48 -11.46
CA PHE A 80 -19.22 0.83 -11.98
C PHE A 80 -19.70 1.00 -13.41
N LYS A 81 -19.98 2.24 -13.81
CA LYS A 81 -20.17 2.57 -15.22
C LYS A 81 -18.78 2.62 -15.86
N ARG A 82 -18.57 1.88 -16.96
CA ARG A 82 -17.31 1.96 -17.71
C ARG A 82 -17.22 3.33 -18.40
N ASP A 83 -16.12 4.03 -18.21
CA ASP A 83 -15.78 5.30 -18.90
C ASP A 83 -15.55 5.14 -20.42
N ARG A 84 -15.76 3.95 -21.00
CA ARG A 84 -15.71 3.76 -22.46
C ARG A 84 -16.90 4.40 -23.20
N ASP A 85 -17.89 4.92 -22.49
CA ASP A 85 -18.83 5.88 -23.07
C ASP A 85 -18.26 7.27 -22.77
N PRO A 86 -17.66 7.99 -23.75
CA PRO A 86 -17.16 9.33 -23.52
C PRO A 86 -18.30 10.12 -22.89
N ASP A 87 -18.06 10.64 -21.69
CA ASP A 87 -19.09 11.31 -20.89
C ASP A 87 -19.83 12.26 -21.83
N ARG A 88 -21.13 12.04 -21.99
CA ARG A 88 -21.93 12.81 -22.95
C ARG A 88 -21.78 14.31 -22.70
N ARG A 89 -21.53 14.68 -21.42
CA ARG A 89 -21.23 16.04 -20.97
C ARG A 89 -19.87 16.56 -21.44
N LEU A 90 -18.85 15.71 -21.55
CA LEU A 90 -17.53 16.06 -22.12
C LEU A 90 -17.60 16.21 -23.65
N ARG A 91 -18.55 15.55 -24.33
CA ARG A 91 -18.77 15.76 -25.77
C ARG A 91 -19.37 17.13 -26.07
N ASP A 92 -20.16 17.66 -25.14
CA ASP A 92 -20.81 18.97 -25.26
C ASP A 92 -19.85 20.13 -24.95
N LEU A 93 -18.71 19.85 -24.30
CA LEU A 93 -17.57 20.74 -24.19
C LEU A 93 -16.73 20.56 -25.47
N GLY A 94 -17.04 21.34 -26.49
CA GLY A 94 -16.34 21.33 -27.78
C GLY A 94 -14.80 21.47 -27.64
N ALA A 95 -14.09 21.20 -28.74
CA ALA A 95 -12.62 21.19 -28.84
C ALA A 95 -11.88 22.47 -28.37
N ASP A 96 -12.63 23.50 -27.98
CA ASP A 96 -12.13 24.79 -27.51
C ASP A 96 -11.71 24.79 -26.02
N ALA A 97 -11.97 23.70 -25.27
CA ALA A 97 -11.61 23.57 -23.86
C ALA A 97 -10.21 22.97 -23.60
N LEU A 98 -9.42 22.73 -24.65
CA LEU A 98 -8.07 22.13 -24.59
C LEU A 98 -6.95 23.08 -25.02
N ILE A 99 -7.16 24.41 -24.93
CA ILE A 99 -6.11 25.43 -25.09
C ILE A 99 -5.87 26.13 -23.76
#